data_AF-A0A847I9V4-F1
#
_entry.id   AF-A0A847I9V4-F1
#
_cell.length_a   1.000
_cell.length_b   1.000
_cell.length_c   1.000
_cell.angle_alpha   90.00
_cell.angle_beta   90.00
_cell.angle_gamma   90.00
#
_symmetry.space_group_name_H-M   'P 1'
#
loop_
_entity.id
_entity.type
_entity.pdbx_description
1 polymer ?
#
loop_
_entity_poly.entity_id
_entity_poly.type
_entity_poly.pdbx_seq_one_letter_code
_entity_poly.pdbx_strand_id
1 'polypeptide(L)'
;TIERVDTVGTVPQEPDSEKVAKRYAIAAKMLTARINTWFNFPKWFYLDEPVNTFTAPRSTPGGLSTQFSSVGHYDLPAGTSMVVTLPKSDAPYQGFQLGSMWYISLDYVNHQTSLNSAQAQVDPDGMIRMVIAANDPGVANWIETTGRRRGILQFRWQRIDQPITPEQGPTAVVVDDADVRSYLPFYEDNRIDAAGWAARIAVRQRAFARRMLG
;
A
#
# COMPACT_ATOMS: atom_id res chain seq x y z
N THR A 1 23.59 -4.81 -11.72
CA THR A 1 24.65 -4.08 -10.97
C THR A 1 24.80 -2.71 -11.58
N ILE A 2 24.98 -1.66 -10.76
CA ILE A 2 25.35 -0.31 -11.24
C ILE A 2 26.81 -0.10 -10.85
N GLU A 3 27.66 0.25 -11.81
CA GLU A 3 29.08 0.48 -11.56
C GLU A 3 29.64 1.67 -12.36
N ARG A 4 30.71 2.25 -11.83
CA ARG A 4 31.46 3.33 -12.46
C ARG A 4 32.53 2.75 -13.38
N VAL A 5 32.21 2.65 -14.68
CA VAL A 5 33.05 2.00 -15.70
C VAL A 5 34.46 2.59 -15.83
N ASP A 6 34.65 3.84 -15.41
CA ASP A 6 35.92 4.56 -15.45
C ASP A 6 36.89 4.17 -14.32
N THR A 7 36.38 3.54 -13.26
CA THR A 7 37.15 3.22 -12.04
C THR A 7 37.10 1.75 -11.65
N VAL A 8 36.46 0.90 -12.47
CA VAL A 8 36.48 -0.55 -12.29
C VAL A 8 37.93 -1.05 -12.27
N GLY A 9 38.28 -1.87 -11.28
CA GLY A 9 39.64 -2.40 -11.11
C GLY A 9 40.66 -1.42 -10.52
N THR A 10 40.26 -0.20 -10.13
CA THR A 10 41.13 0.78 -9.47
C THR A 10 40.87 0.85 -7.96
N VAL A 11 41.91 1.19 -7.19
CA VAL A 11 41.79 1.38 -5.75
C VAL A 11 41.10 2.73 -5.47
N PRO A 12 39.99 2.76 -4.69
CA PRO A 12 39.34 4.01 -4.33
C PRO A 12 40.25 4.86 -3.44
N GLN A 13 40.23 6.18 -3.66
CA GLN A 13 40.97 7.12 -2.83
C GLN A 13 40.31 7.23 -1.44
N GLU A 14 41.13 7.12 -0.39
CA GLU A 14 40.70 7.35 0.99
C GLU A 14 40.15 8.78 1.15
N PRO A 15 38.94 8.97 1.72
CA PRO A 15 38.41 10.30 1.95
C PRO A 15 39.18 11.01 3.07
N ASP A 16 39.51 12.29 2.88
CA ASP A 16 40.04 13.13 3.95
C ASP A 16 38.97 13.47 5.00
N SER A 17 39.42 14.01 6.14
CA SER A 17 38.56 14.38 7.26
C SER A 17 37.50 15.42 6.89
N GLU A 18 37.80 16.34 5.95
CA GLU A 18 36.85 17.37 5.50
C GLU A 18 35.68 16.72 4.74
N LYS A 19 35.99 15.81 3.82
CA LYS A 19 35.02 15.05 3.04
C LYS A 19 34.17 14.14 3.93
N VAL A 20 34.77 13.51 4.93
CA VAL A 20 34.04 12.72 5.95
C VAL A 20 33.10 13.62 6.76
N ALA A 21 33.59 14.75 7.29
CA ALA A 21 32.77 15.69 8.05
C ALA A 21 31.59 16.23 7.22
N LYS A 22 31.83 16.60 5.95
CA LYS A 22 30.79 17.04 5.02
C LYS A 22 29.72 15.97 4.78
N ARG A 23 30.10 14.69 4.64
CA ARG A 23 29.16 13.58 4.49
C ARG A 23 28.25 13.44 5.72
N TYR A 24 28.81 13.50 6.92
CA TYR A 24 28.00 13.47 8.15
C TYR A 24 27.07 14.66 8.28
N ALA A 25 27.53 15.87 7.96
CA ALA A 25 26.68 17.07 7.97
C ALA A 25 25.51 16.96 6.98
N ILE A 26 25.76 16.44 5.78
CA ILE A 26 24.71 16.18 4.79
C ILE A 26 23.74 15.11 5.29
N ALA A 27 24.24 14.01 5.85
CA ALA A 27 23.40 12.94 6.40
C ALA A 27 22.48 13.45 7.52
N ALA A 28 23.01 14.27 8.44
CA ALA A 28 22.22 14.89 9.50
C ALA A 28 21.14 15.86 8.96
N LYS A 29 21.49 16.68 7.97
CA LYS A 29 20.53 17.56 7.29
C LYS A 29 19.46 16.77 6.54
N MET A 30 19.84 15.68 5.87
CA MET A 30 18.89 14.82 5.16
C MET A 30 17.91 14.15 6.12
N LEU A 31 18.39 13.64 7.27
CA LEU A 31 17.51 13.02 8.27
C LEU A 31 16.43 13.99 8.73
N THR A 32 16.81 15.18 9.17
CA THR A 32 15.88 16.20 9.68
C THR A 32 14.92 16.68 8.59
N ALA A 33 15.42 16.94 7.37
CA ALA A 33 14.59 17.33 6.25
C ALA A 33 13.56 16.25 5.89
N ARG A 34 13.96 14.97 5.83
CA ARG A 34 13.06 13.86 5.50
C ARG A 34 11.98 13.66 6.54
N ILE A 35 12.30 13.76 7.83
CA ILE A 35 11.30 13.70 8.91
C ILE A 35 10.25 14.80 8.71
N ASN A 36 10.68 16.04 8.50
CA ASN A 36 9.76 17.16 8.29
C ASN A 36 8.89 16.98 7.04
N THR A 37 9.47 16.52 5.92
CA THR A 37 8.71 16.25 4.70
C THR A 37 7.68 15.15 4.90
N TRP A 38 8.09 13.98 5.38
CA TRP A 38 7.21 12.81 5.44
C TRP A 38 6.16 12.94 6.54
N PHE A 39 6.45 13.66 7.62
CA PHE A 39 5.45 13.97 8.64
C PHE A 39 4.33 14.86 8.11
N ASN A 40 4.65 15.81 7.23
CA ASN A 40 3.66 16.72 6.68
C ASN A 40 3.03 16.22 5.36
N PHE A 41 3.62 15.22 4.72
CA PHE A 41 3.14 14.70 3.44
C PHE A 41 1.65 14.32 3.44
N PRO A 42 1.12 13.55 4.43
CA PRO A 42 -0.31 13.26 4.46
C PRO A 42 -1.18 14.52 4.57
N LYS A 43 -0.73 15.53 5.34
CA LYS A 43 -1.47 16.78 5.50
C LYS A 43 -1.62 17.52 4.18
N TRP A 44 -0.55 17.58 3.39
CA TRP A 44 -0.55 18.31 2.12
C TRP A 44 -1.34 17.64 1.00
N PHE A 45 -1.44 16.31 1.04
CA PHE A 45 -1.95 15.57 -0.11
C PHE A 45 -3.24 14.81 0.17
N TYR A 46 -3.48 14.36 1.41
CA TYR A 46 -4.52 13.36 1.70
C TYR A 46 -5.54 13.81 2.75
N LEU A 47 -5.13 14.52 3.81
CA LEU A 47 -6.01 14.75 4.97
C LEU A 47 -7.11 15.79 4.73
N ASP A 48 -7.01 16.59 3.67
CA ASP A 48 -8.08 17.50 3.24
C ASP A 48 -9.21 16.76 2.49
N GLU A 49 -8.97 15.51 2.06
CA GLU A 49 -10.00 14.68 1.44
C GLU A 49 -11.02 14.23 2.49
N PRO A 50 -12.30 14.02 2.11
CA PRO A 50 -13.28 13.45 3.02
C PRO A 50 -12.82 12.10 3.57
N VAL A 51 -12.93 11.93 4.88
CA VAL A 51 -12.55 10.68 5.55
C VAL A 51 -13.34 9.50 4.97
N ASN A 52 -12.70 8.33 4.92
CA ASN A 52 -13.30 7.10 4.42
C ASN A 52 -13.70 7.14 2.93
N THR A 53 -13.09 8.04 2.16
CA THR A 53 -13.27 8.13 0.70
C THR A 53 -11.93 8.00 -0.03
N PHE A 54 -12.02 7.94 -1.36
CA PHE A 54 -10.87 7.90 -2.25
C PHE A 54 -10.96 9.03 -3.26
N THR A 55 -9.80 9.62 -3.59
CA THR A 55 -9.70 10.52 -4.74
C THR A 55 -9.93 9.74 -6.04
N ALA A 56 -10.48 10.40 -7.06
CA ALA A 56 -10.46 9.85 -8.41
C ALA A 56 -9.02 9.47 -8.83
N PRO A 57 -8.82 8.38 -9.60
CA PRO A 57 -7.52 8.01 -10.11
C PRO A 57 -6.88 9.14 -10.92
N ARG A 58 -5.60 9.42 -10.66
CA ARG A 58 -4.84 10.47 -11.36
C ARG A 58 -3.38 10.10 -11.48
N SER A 59 -2.67 10.72 -12.44
CA SER A 59 -1.22 10.56 -12.56
C SER A 59 -0.51 10.97 -11.27
N THR A 60 0.51 10.20 -10.88
CA THR A 60 1.22 10.36 -9.60
C THR A 60 2.35 11.38 -9.74
N PRO A 61 2.28 12.56 -9.11
CA PRO A 61 3.34 13.56 -9.21
C PRO A 61 4.65 13.05 -8.60
N GLY A 62 5.77 13.24 -9.30
CA GLY A 62 7.10 12.82 -8.83
C GLY A 62 7.32 11.30 -8.75
N GLY A 63 6.35 10.49 -9.20
CA GLY A 63 6.47 9.04 -9.30
C GLY A 63 6.88 8.58 -10.70
N LEU A 64 6.65 7.30 -10.99
CA LEU A 64 6.76 6.76 -12.34
C LEU A 64 5.76 7.46 -13.27
N SER A 65 6.19 7.90 -14.45
CA SER A 65 5.33 8.61 -15.40
C SER A 65 4.11 7.78 -15.85
N THR A 66 4.25 6.47 -15.88
CA THR A 66 3.20 5.49 -16.23
C THR A 66 2.45 4.99 -14.98
N GLN A 67 2.33 5.80 -13.93
CA GLN A 67 1.64 5.43 -12.69
C GLN A 67 0.46 6.34 -12.37
N PHE A 68 -0.70 5.72 -12.17
CA PHE A 68 -1.88 6.34 -11.60
C PHE A 68 -2.03 5.96 -10.13
N SER A 69 -2.58 6.86 -9.32
CA SER A 69 -2.90 6.61 -7.92
C SER A 69 -4.30 7.10 -7.59
N SER A 70 -4.93 6.43 -6.64
CA SER A 70 -6.13 6.87 -5.94
C SER A 70 -5.86 6.70 -4.44
N VAL A 71 -6.09 7.75 -3.67
CA VAL A 71 -5.59 7.86 -2.30
C VAL A 71 -6.68 8.36 -1.37
N GLY A 72 -6.49 8.16 -0.07
CA GLY A 72 -7.39 8.66 0.94
C GLY A 72 -6.85 8.40 2.34
N HIS A 73 -7.71 8.63 3.33
CA HIS A 73 -7.46 8.27 4.71
C HIS A 73 -8.73 7.71 5.32
N TYR A 74 -8.55 6.88 6.34
CA TYR A 74 -9.66 6.23 7.03
C TYR A 74 -9.70 6.61 8.50
N ASP A 75 -10.91 6.58 9.05
CA ASP A 75 -11.19 6.56 10.48
C ASP A 75 -12.28 5.50 10.74
N LEU A 76 -11.87 4.38 11.33
CA LEU A 76 -12.70 3.20 11.62
C LEU A 76 -12.75 2.96 13.13
N PRO A 77 -13.81 3.42 13.82
CA PRO A 77 -14.07 3.06 15.21
C PRO A 77 -14.13 1.54 15.42
N ALA A 78 -13.99 1.10 16.67
CA ALA A 78 -14.13 -0.31 17.01
C ALA A 78 -15.53 -0.83 16.60
N GLY A 79 -15.58 -2.03 16.01
CA GLY A 79 -16.80 -2.64 15.51
C GLY A 79 -17.22 -2.18 14.11
N THR A 80 -16.38 -1.39 13.42
CA THR A 80 -16.62 -0.96 12.04
C THR A 80 -15.54 -1.43 11.09
N SER A 81 -15.95 -1.69 9.85
CA SER A 81 -15.13 -2.14 8.74
C SER A 81 -15.41 -1.27 7.51
N MET A 82 -14.45 -1.18 6.60
CA MET A 82 -14.64 -0.53 5.31
C MET A 82 -14.61 -1.56 4.19
N VAL A 83 -15.67 -1.63 3.39
CA VAL A 83 -15.71 -2.43 2.17
C VAL A 83 -15.35 -1.55 0.99
N VAL A 84 -14.28 -1.92 0.29
CA VAL A 84 -13.76 -1.21 -0.88
C VAL A 84 -13.99 -2.05 -2.13
N THR A 85 -14.62 -1.47 -3.15
CA THR A 85 -14.94 -2.13 -4.43
C THR A 85 -14.32 -1.39 -5.59
N LEU A 86 -13.65 -2.11 -6.49
CA LEU A 86 -13.13 -1.59 -7.75
C LEU A 86 -13.02 -2.70 -8.81
N PRO A 87 -13.05 -2.38 -10.12
CA PRO A 87 -12.81 -3.40 -11.14
C PRO A 87 -11.37 -3.91 -11.12
N LYS A 88 -11.18 -5.19 -11.45
CA LYS A 88 -9.86 -5.71 -11.81
C LYS A 88 -9.40 -4.98 -13.07
N SER A 89 -8.23 -4.36 -13.01
CA SER A 89 -7.64 -3.65 -14.14
C SER A 89 -6.75 -4.57 -14.98
N ASP A 90 -6.66 -4.29 -16.28
CA ASP A 90 -5.67 -4.88 -17.18
C ASP A 90 -4.24 -4.33 -16.98
N ALA A 91 -4.09 -3.37 -16.07
CA ALA A 91 -2.79 -2.88 -15.62
C ALA A 91 -1.83 -4.03 -15.25
N PRO A 92 -0.58 -4.04 -15.76
CA PRO A 92 0.41 -5.04 -15.35
C PRO A 92 0.66 -5.08 -13.84
N TYR A 93 0.42 -3.96 -13.15
CA TYR A 93 0.35 -3.92 -11.70
C TYR A 93 -0.82 -3.04 -11.26
N GLN A 94 -1.72 -3.62 -10.47
CA GLN A 94 -2.75 -2.94 -9.69
C GLN A 94 -2.59 -3.39 -8.25
N GLY A 95 -2.51 -2.47 -7.30
CA GLY A 95 -2.40 -2.85 -5.90
C GLY A 95 -2.84 -1.78 -4.92
N PHE A 96 -3.18 -2.25 -3.73
CA PHE A 96 -3.63 -1.49 -2.58
C PHE A 96 -2.67 -1.69 -1.40
N GLN A 97 -2.42 -0.65 -0.62
CA GLN A 97 -1.68 -0.73 0.64
C GLN A 97 -2.24 0.23 1.70
N LEU A 98 -2.17 -0.20 2.96
CA LEU A 98 -2.33 0.69 4.10
C LEU A 98 -1.02 1.35 4.49
N GLY A 99 -1.12 2.62 4.90
CA GLY A 99 -0.07 3.35 5.58
C GLY A 99 -0.53 3.83 6.95
N SER A 100 0.42 4.04 7.85
CA SER A 100 0.17 4.79 9.09
C SER A 100 -0.04 6.28 8.80
N MET A 101 -0.51 7.02 9.80
CA MET A 101 -0.60 8.50 9.74
C MET A 101 0.75 9.20 9.52
N TRP A 102 1.86 8.47 9.67
CA TRP A 102 3.22 8.94 9.40
C TRP A 102 3.69 8.64 7.97
N TYR A 103 2.77 8.16 7.12
CA TYR A 103 3.04 7.74 5.73
C TYR A 103 4.03 6.58 5.60
N ILE A 104 4.13 5.75 6.63
CA ILE A 104 4.95 4.53 6.65
C ILE A 104 4.03 3.33 6.43
N SER A 105 4.42 2.38 5.57
CA SER A 105 3.70 1.10 5.40
C SER A 105 3.50 0.41 6.75
N LEU A 106 2.35 -0.25 6.92
CA LEU A 106 2.15 -1.14 8.07
C LEU A 106 3.03 -2.40 7.94
N ASP A 107 3.01 -3.31 8.91
CA ASP A 107 3.76 -4.56 8.83
C ASP A 107 3.24 -5.40 7.67
N TYR A 108 3.90 -5.27 6.53
CA TYR A 108 3.57 -5.95 5.29
C TYR A 108 4.34 -7.26 5.16
N VAL A 109 5.02 -7.74 6.19
CA VAL A 109 5.71 -9.03 6.18
C VAL A 109 4.86 -10.07 6.87
N ASN A 110 4.31 -9.72 8.05
CA ASN A 110 3.58 -10.64 8.91
C ASN A 110 2.07 -10.47 8.88
N HIS A 111 1.57 -9.35 8.34
CA HIS A 111 0.13 -9.08 8.24
C HIS A 111 -0.29 -8.80 6.80
N GLN A 112 -1.56 -9.06 6.48
CA GLN A 112 -2.13 -8.71 5.18
C GLN A 112 -2.54 -7.24 5.13
N THR A 113 -1.57 -6.32 5.12
CA THR A 113 -1.82 -4.86 5.10
C THR A 113 -1.86 -4.25 3.68
N SER A 114 -1.76 -5.12 2.67
CA SER A 114 -1.73 -4.77 1.25
C SER A 114 -2.07 -5.99 0.39
N LEU A 115 -2.62 -5.75 -0.79
CA LEU A 115 -2.86 -6.75 -1.84
C LEU A 115 -2.59 -6.15 -3.22
N ASN A 116 -2.09 -6.97 -4.13
CA ASN A 116 -2.14 -6.67 -5.57
C ASN A 116 -3.14 -7.59 -6.29
N SER A 117 -3.45 -7.28 -7.54
CA SER A 117 -4.44 -8.02 -8.36
C SER A 117 -4.07 -9.47 -8.66
N ALA A 118 -2.81 -9.89 -8.42
CA ALA A 118 -2.38 -11.28 -8.50
C ALA A 118 -2.56 -12.05 -7.17
N GLN A 119 -2.78 -11.33 -6.05
CA GLN A 119 -3.00 -11.89 -4.72
C GLN A 119 -4.46 -11.81 -4.27
N ALA A 120 -5.19 -10.81 -4.79
CA ALA A 120 -6.60 -10.61 -4.51
C ALA A 120 -7.44 -11.64 -5.27
N GLN A 121 -8.47 -12.16 -4.60
CA GLN A 121 -9.55 -12.87 -5.26
C GLN A 121 -10.37 -11.87 -6.07
N VAL A 122 -10.67 -12.23 -7.31
CA VAL A 122 -11.51 -11.47 -8.23
C VAL A 122 -12.86 -12.16 -8.28
N ASP A 123 -13.91 -11.41 -8.04
CA ASP A 123 -15.27 -11.90 -8.06
C ASP A 123 -15.71 -12.28 -9.49
N PRO A 124 -16.69 -13.19 -9.65
CA PRO A 124 -17.24 -13.56 -10.94
C PRO A 124 -17.74 -12.38 -11.81
N ASP A 125 -18.08 -11.24 -11.21
CA ASP A 125 -18.47 -10.02 -11.90
C ASP A 125 -17.29 -9.14 -12.34
N GLY A 126 -16.05 -9.60 -12.16
CA GLY A 126 -14.83 -8.88 -12.54
C GLY A 126 -14.36 -7.83 -11.53
N MET A 127 -15.02 -7.72 -10.37
CA MET A 127 -14.64 -6.78 -9.33
C MET A 127 -13.67 -7.40 -8.33
N ILE A 128 -12.90 -6.53 -7.67
CA ILE A 128 -12.14 -6.86 -6.46
C ILE A 128 -12.87 -6.17 -5.31
N ARG A 129 -13.28 -6.95 -4.30
CA ARG A 129 -13.88 -6.44 -3.06
C ARG A 129 -12.95 -6.75 -1.89
N MET A 130 -12.47 -5.70 -1.23
CA MET A 130 -11.57 -5.78 -0.07
C MET A 130 -12.28 -5.32 1.18
N VAL A 131 -11.99 -5.98 2.30
CA VAL A 131 -12.50 -5.58 3.61
C VAL A 131 -11.34 -5.03 4.42
N ILE A 132 -11.34 -3.73 4.72
CA ILE A 132 -10.36 -3.10 5.60
C ILE A 132 -10.92 -3.14 7.01
N ALA A 133 -10.31 -3.94 7.89
CA ALA A 133 -10.82 -4.19 9.23
C ALA A 133 -9.70 -4.49 10.23
N ALA A 134 -9.99 -4.25 11.52
CA ALA A 134 -9.11 -4.67 12.61
C ALA A 134 -9.22 -6.17 12.91
N ASN A 135 -10.42 -6.74 12.79
CA ASN A 135 -10.71 -8.14 13.07
C ASN A 135 -10.84 -8.93 11.76
N ASP A 136 -10.60 -10.24 11.82
CA ASP A 136 -10.72 -11.15 10.68
C ASP A 136 -12.20 -11.32 10.25
N PRO A 137 -12.60 -10.89 9.03
CA PRO A 137 -13.94 -11.07 8.49
C PRO A 137 -14.16 -12.45 7.83
N GLY A 138 -13.15 -13.32 7.82
CA GLY A 138 -13.18 -14.65 7.22
C GLY A 138 -13.06 -14.68 5.69
N VAL A 139 -12.50 -13.62 5.09
CA VAL A 139 -12.33 -13.52 3.63
C VAL A 139 -10.87 -13.31 3.19
N ALA A 140 -10.51 -13.86 2.03
CA ALA A 140 -9.16 -13.82 1.48
C ALA A 140 -8.70 -12.39 1.13
N ASN A 141 -9.64 -11.50 0.76
CA ASN A 141 -9.37 -10.08 0.49
C ASN A 141 -9.43 -9.17 1.74
N TRP A 142 -9.24 -9.73 2.94
CA TRP A 142 -9.11 -8.93 4.16
C TRP A 142 -7.81 -8.10 4.17
N ILE A 143 -7.91 -6.80 4.43
CA ILE A 143 -6.78 -5.92 4.68
C ILE A 143 -6.75 -5.52 6.15
N GLU A 144 -5.77 -6.03 6.88
CA GLU A 144 -5.67 -5.86 8.33
C GLU A 144 -5.16 -4.46 8.69
N THR A 145 -5.90 -3.74 9.54
CA THR A 145 -5.47 -2.42 10.05
C THR A 145 -4.43 -2.50 11.15
N THR A 146 -4.11 -3.70 11.65
CA THR A 146 -3.15 -3.98 12.75
C THR A 146 -3.47 -3.18 14.01
N GLY A 147 -4.77 -3.07 14.33
CA GLY A 147 -5.27 -2.32 15.49
C GLY A 147 -5.32 -0.79 15.32
N ARG A 148 -5.02 -0.26 14.12
CA ARG A 148 -5.02 1.19 13.87
C ARG A 148 -6.40 1.67 13.45
N ARG A 149 -7.03 2.48 14.30
CA ARG A 149 -8.29 3.20 14.00
C ARG A 149 -8.17 4.16 12.81
N ARG A 150 -7.02 4.84 12.65
CA ARG A 150 -6.76 5.78 11.56
C ARG A 150 -5.54 5.40 10.75
N GLY A 151 -5.59 5.67 9.45
CA GLY A 151 -4.47 5.45 8.55
C GLY A 151 -4.74 5.94 7.14
N ILE A 152 -3.83 5.59 6.25
CA ILE A 152 -3.76 6.06 4.87
C ILE A 152 -4.13 4.93 3.92
N LEU A 153 -4.93 5.25 2.91
CA LEU A 153 -5.39 4.36 1.85
C LEU A 153 -4.65 4.69 0.55
N GLN A 154 -4.05 3.70 -0.11
CA GLN A 154 -3.30 3.94 -1.35
C GLN A 154 -3.49 2.83 -2.38
N PHE A 155 -4.12 3.18 -3.50
CA PHE A 155 -4.09 2.41 -4.74
C PHE A 155 -3.03 2.92 -5.68
N ARG A 156 -2.45 1.98 -6.45
CA ARG A 156 -1.55 2.28 -7.57
C ARG A 156 -1.84 1.36 -8.74
N TRP A 157 -1.81 1.95 -9.93
CA TRP A 157 -1.77 1.25 -11.21
C TRP A 157 -0.47 1.65 -11.90
N GLN A 158 0.33 0.68 -12.37
CA GLN A 158 1.62 0.95 -13.00
C GLN A 158 1.73 0.30 -14.36
N ARG A 159 2.63 0.86 -15.18
CA ARG A 159 2.85 0.49 -16.59
C ARG A 159 1.58 0.68 -17.41
N ILE A 160 1.00 1.86 -17.24
CA ILE A 160 -0.26 2.26 -17.84
C ILE A 160 0.02 3.18 -19.03
N ASP A 161 -0.55 2.83 -20.19
CA ASP A 161 -0.48 3.64 -21.41
C ASP A 161 -1.77 4.44 -21.64
N GLN A 162 -2.89 4.04 -21.00
CA GLN A 162 -4.21 4.69 -21.10
C GLN A 162 -4.69 5.14 -19.72
N PRO A 163 -5.19 6.36 -19.54
CA PRO A 163 -5.61 6.85 -18.23
C PRO A 163 -6.60 5.93 -17.52
N ILE A 164 -6.41 5.72 -16.21
CA ILE A 164 -7.43 5.08 -15.37
C ILE A 164 -8.54 6.11 -15.11
N THR A 165 -9.77 5.81 -15.50
CA THR A 165 -10.90 6.74 -15.37
C THR A 165 -11.50 6.72 -13.95
N PRO A 166 -12.28 7.73 -13.55
CA PRO A 166 -12.98 7.74 -12.26
C PRO A 166 -13.83 6.50 -12.00
N GLU A 167 -14.50 5.96 -13.02
CA GLU A 167 -15.37 4.77 -12.92
C GLU A 167 -14.57 3.48 -12.69
N GLN A 168 -13.28 3.49 -13.03
CA GLN A 168 -12.34 2.41 -12.75
C GLN A 168 -11.66 2.55 -11.38
N GLY A 169 -11.95 3.65 -10.66
CA GLY A 169 -11.45 3.91 -9.32
C GLY A 169 -12.20 3.14 -8.24
N PRO A 170 -11.65 3.14 -7.01
CA PRO A 170 -12.29 2.51 -5.86
C PRO A 170 -13.45 3.34 -5.33
N THR A 171 -14.51 2.64 -4.94
CA THR A 171 -15.56 3.15 -4.07
C THR A 171 -15.47 2.48 -2.71
N ALA A 172 -15.95 3.16 -1.66
CA ALA A 172 -15.87 2.67 -0.30
C ALA A 172 -17.15 2.93 0.47
N VAL A 173 -17.51 1.99 1.34
CA VAL A 173 -18.58 2.13 2.33
C VAL A 173 -18.08 1.64 3.68
N VAL A 174 -18.39 2.38 4.73
CA VAL A 174 -18.14 1.97 6.12
C VAL A 174 -19.40 1.31 6.65
N VAL A 175 -19.23 0.15 7.26
CA VAL A 175 -20.31 -0.71 7.74
C VAL A 175 -19.95 -1.25 9.12
N ASP A 176 -20.94 -1.70 9.88
CA ASP A 176 -20.67 -2.47 11.10
C ASP A 176 -20.04 -3.82 10.75
N ASP A 177 -19.16 -4.34 11.61
CA ASP A 177 -18.47 -5.62 11.41
C ASP A 177 -19.46 -6.77 11.14
N ALA A 178 -20.64 -6.71 11.79
CA ALA A 178 -21.71 -7.69 11.63
C ALA A 178 -22.34 -7.67 10.23
N ASP A 179 -22.29 -6.53 9.53
CA ASP A 179 -22.95 -6.33 8.25
C ASP A 179 -22.03 -6.59 7.05
N VAL A 180 -20.71 -6.73 7.26
CA VAL A 180 -19.71 -6.92 6.19
C VAL A 180 -20.14 -7.97 5.16
N ARG A 181 -20.68 -9.11 5.62
CA ARG A 181 -21.13 -10.20 4.73
C ARG A 181 -22.21 -9.74 3.74
N SER A 182 -23.12 -8.86 4.15
CA SER A 182 -24.21 -8.36 3.28
C SER A 182 -23.72 -7.46 2.14
N TYR A 183 -22.51 -6.91 2.26
CA TYR A 183 -21.86 -6.08 1.24
C TYR A 183 -20.92 -6.88 0.33
N LEU A 184 -20.84 -8.19 0.50
CA LEU A 184 -20.01 -9.09 -0.30
C LEU A 184 -20.90 -10.08 -1.07
N PRO A 185 -21.38 -9.73 -2.29
CA PRO A 185 -22.28 -10.59 -3.06
C PRO A 185 -21.70 -11.97 -3.40
N PHE A 186 -20.36 -12.08 -3.44
CA PHE A 186 -19.61 -13.31 -3.68
C PHE A 186 -18.83 -13.76 -2.44
N TYR A 187 -19.40 -13.55 -1.25
CA TYR A 187 -18.75 -13.89 0.03
C TYR A 187 -18.20 -15.31 0.03
N GLU A 188 -18.98 -16.29 -0.42
CA GLU A 188 -18.58 -17.71 -0.40
C GLU A 188 -17.34 -17.99 -1.27
N ASP A 189 -17.19 -17.32 -2.43
CA ASP A 189 -16.02 -17.45 -3.30
C ASP A 189 -14.75 -16.85 -2.68
N ASN A 190 -14.91 -15.91 -1.74
CA ASN A 190 -13.83 -15.21 -1.07
C ASN A 190 -13.52 -15.78 0.32
N ARG A 191 -14.25 -16.79 0.80
CA ARG A 191 -14.01 -17.36 2.13
C ARG A 191 -12.63 -17.97 2.25
N ILE A 192 -12.04 -17.80 3.44
CA ILE A 192 -10.78 -18.44 3.79
C ILE A 192 -10.86 -18.96 5.23
N ASP A 193 -10.28 -20.12 5.47
CA ASP A 193 -10.16 -20.68 6.82
C ASP A 193 -8.81 -20.30 7.46
N ALA A 194 -8.64 -20.65 8.73
CA ALA A 194 -7.42 -20.33 9.48
C ALA A 194 -6.16 -20.96 8.85
N ALA A 195 -6.28 -22.16 8.26
CA ALA A 195 -5.16 -22.83 7.59
C ALA A 195 -4.76 -22.11 6.30
N GLY A 196 -5.73 -21.71 5.47
CA GLY A 196 -5.52 -20.91 4.28
C GLY A 196 -4.93 -19.54 4.62
N TRP A 197 -5.41 -18.89 5.68
CA TRP A 197 -4.84 -17.62 6.15
C TRP A 197 -3.38 -17.78 6.56
N ALA A 198 -3.07 -18.77 7.40
CA ALA A 198 -1.70 -19.07 7.81
C ALA A 198 -0.79 -19.36 6.61
N ALA A 199 -1.28 -20.09 5.60
CA ALA A 199 -0.55 -20.33 4.37
C ALA A 199 -0.25 -19.05 3.57
N ARG A 200 -1.21 -18.11 3.49
CA ARG A 200 -1.01 -16.80 2.85
C ARG A 200 0.07 -15.98 3.56
N ILE A 201 0.05 -15.94 4.90
CA ILE A 201 1.09 -15.26 5.67
C ILE A 201 2.46 -15.92 5.45
N ALA A 202 2.54 -17.25 5.44
CA ALA A 202 3.80 -17.96 5.17
C ALA A 202 4.36 -17.66 3.76
N VAL A 203 3.50 -17.58 2.74
CA VAL A 203 3.90 -17.18 1.38
C VAL A 203 4.49 -15.77 1.39
N ARG A 204 3.85 -14.85 2.11
CA ARG A 204 4.27 -13.46 2.22
C ARG A 204 5.64 -13.32 2.90
N GLN A 205 5.84 -13.98 4.04
CA GLN A 205 7.11 -14.02 4.76
C GLN A 205 8.24 -14.60 3.90
N ARG A 206 7.99 -15.73 3.20
CA ARG A 206 8.97 -16.34 2.29
C ARG A 206 9.30 -15.42 1.12
N ALA A 207 8.31 -14.75 0.54
CA ALA A 207 8.51 -13.82 -0.56
C ALA A 207 9.35 -12.61 -0.12
N PHE A 208 9.16 -12.12 1.09
CA PHE A 208 9.99 -11.06 1.67
C PHE A 208 11.43 -11.54 1.90
N ALA A 209 11.61 -12.68 2.57
CA ALA A 209 12.91 -13.26 2.88
C ALA A 209 13.76 -13.53 1.62
N ARG A 210 13.15 -13.93 0.49
CA ARG A 210 13.87 -14.14 -0.78
C ARG A 210 14.42 -12.86 -1.41
N ARG A 211 13.81 -11.70 -1.14
CA ARG A 211 14.20 -10.39 -1.72
C ARG A 211 15.22 -9.68 -0.85
N MET A 212 15.12 -9.84 0.47
CA MET A 212 16.11 -9.34 1.40
C MET A 212 17.30 -10.29 1.37
N LEU A 213 18.21 -10.05 0.42
CA LEU A 213 19.54 -10.64 0.44
C LEU A 213 20.23 -10.08 1.68
N GLY A 214 20.37 -10.93 2.71
CA GLY A 214 21.38 -10.73 3.75
C GLY A 214 22.78 -10.88 3.17
#